data_AF-A0A0C9MSG3-F1
#
_entry.id   AF-A0A0C9MSG3-F1
#
_cell.length_a   1.000
_cell.length_b   1.000
_cell.length_c   1.000
_cell.angle_alpha   90.00
_cell.angle_beta   90.00
_cell.angle_gamma   90.00
#
_symmetry.space_group_name_H-M   'P 1'
#
loop_
_entity.id
_entity.type
_entity.pdbx_description
1 polymer ?
#
loop_
_entity_poly.entity_id
_entity_poly.type
_entity_poly.pdbx_seq_one_letter_code
_entity_poly.pdbx_strand_id
1 'polypeptide(L)'
;MKDLDPLAFTVELGQFYEKSKTAGNVSVTMKRMTAQRLVKASKVKKEMPKGGSTVVDNAQADDVQYPCLVRAVYKKNKISTIIAPDDFDRFQNAYSTIIRAYMDTLKKKDRSKKSADGCVFANGWKSGSIW
;
A
#
# COMPACT_ATOMS: atom_id res chain seq x y z
N MET A 1 13.39 3.50 -11.73
CA MET A 1 12.09 3.27 -11.06
C MET A 1 11.16 4.33 -11.59
N LYS A 2 10.02 3.97 -12.16
CA LYS A 2 9.11 4.93 -12.79
C LYS A 2 8.21 5.54 -11.73
N ASP A 3 8.17 6.86 -11.65
CA ASP A 3 7.21 7.58 -10.82
C ASP A 3 6.00 7.92 -11.67
N LEU A 4 4.81 7.54 -11.20
CA LEU A 4 3.56 7.67 -11.94
C LEU A 4 2.54 8.50 -11.15
N ASP A 5 1.48 8.90 -11.85
CA ASP A 5 0.27 9.44 -11.25
C ASP A 5 -0.57 8.29 -10.63
N PRO A 6 -1.38 8.52 -9.56
CA PRO A 6 -2.15 7.47 -8.92
C PRO A 6 -3.04 6.67 -9.88
N LEU A 7 -3.65 7.32 -10.87
CA LEU A 7 -4.49 6.64 -11.86
C LEU A 7 -3.65 5.78 -12.82
N ALA A 8 -2.56 6.33 -13.37
CA ALA A 8 -1.66 5.60 -14.25
C ALA A 8 -1.04 4.37 -13.56
N PHE A 9 -0.75 4.47 -12.26
CA PHE A 9 -0.26 3.36 -11.47
C PHE A 9 -1.24 2.21 -11.35
N THR A 10 -2.54 2.49 -11.16
CA THR A 10 -3.56 1.44 -11.09
C THR A 10 -3.64 0.64 -12.40
N VAL A 11 -3.50 1.32 -13.55
CA VAL A 11 -3.47 0.68 -14.87
C VAL A 11 -2.20 -0.18 -15.06
N GLU A 12 -1.01 0.36 -14.78
CA GLU A 12 0.24 -0.42 -14.90
C GLU A 12 0.25 -1.62 -13.93
N LEU A 13 -0.35 -1.47 -12.75
CA LEU A 13 -0.47 -2.54 -11.76
C LEU A 13 -1.39 -3.68 -12.25
N GLY A 14 -2.48 -3.37 -12.96
CA GLY A 14 -3.29 -4.38 -13.66
C GLY A 14 -2.49 -5.17 -14.69
N GLN A 15 -1.69 -4.47 -15.52
CA GLN A 15 -0.81 -5.13 -16.50
C GLN A 15 0.23 -6.05 -15.84
N PHE A 16 0.74 -5.69 -14.66
CA PHE A 16 1.65 -6.56 -13.91
C PHE A 16 0.95 -7.84 -13.45
N TYR A 17 -0.30 -7.75 -13.00
CA TYR A 17 -1.05 -8.93 -12.60
C TYR A 17 -1.36 -9.85 -13.78
N GLU A 18 -1.72 -9.31 -14.95
CA GLU A 18 -1.90 -10.10 -16.17
C GLU A 18 -0.64 -10.86 -16.56
N LYS A 19 0.51 -10.18 -16.53
CA LYS A 19 1.83 -10.81 -16.79
C LYS A 19 2.23 -11.81 -15.71
N SER A 20 1.71 -11.68 -14.50
CA SER A 20 2.00 -12.59 -13.40
C SER A 20 1.23 -13.90 -13.48
N LYS A 21 0.09 -13.94 -14.20
CA LYS A 21 -0.73 -15.16 -14.37
C LYS A 21 0.05 -16.30 -15.03
N THR A 22 1.00 -15.98 -15.91
CA THR A 22 1.85 -16.99 -16.57
C THR A 22 3.04 -17.36 -15.70
N ALA A 23 3.85 -16.38 -15.29
CA ALA A 23 5.02 -16.62 -14.44
C ALA A 23 5.51 -15.36 -13.70
N GLY A 24 5.69 -15.50 -12.40
CA GLY A 24 6.39 -14.54 -11.55
C GLY A 24 5.57 -14.13 -10.33
N ASN A 25 6.12 -13.20 -9.57
CA ASN A 25 5.47 -12.60 -8.41
C ASN A 25 5.43 -11.08 -8.58
N VAL A 26 4.35 -10.46 -8.12
CA VAL A 26 4.19 -9.00 -8.04
C VAL A 26 4.24 -8.62 -6.57
N SER A 27 5.30 -7.92 -6.18
CA SER A 27 5.45 -7.41 -4.81
C SER A 27 4.97 -5.97 -4.74
N VAL A 28 3.92 -5.72 -3.97
CA VAL A 28 3.41 -4.37 -3.70
C VAL A 28 3.73 -3.98 -2.26
N THR A 29 4.24 -2.78 -2.05
CA THR A 29 4.50 -2.21 -0.72
C THR A 29 3.82 -0.86 -0.60
N MET A 30 3.00 -0.69 0.43
CA MET A 30 2.39 0.58 0.81
C MET A 30 3.00 1.01 2.15
N LYS A 31 3.60 2.19 2.20
CA LYS A 31 4.26 2.73 3.40
C LYS A 31 3.85 4.18 3.64
N ARG A 32 3.56 4.54 4.88
CA ARG A 32 3.41 5.94 5.30
C ARG A 32 4.73 6.69 5.08
N MET A 33 4.69 7.86 4.47
CA MET A 33 5.84 8.76 4.42
C MET A 33 5.95 9.52 5.74
N THR A 34 7.09 9.44 6.40
CA THR A 34 7.39 10.25 7.60
C THR A 34 7.91 11.63 7.20
N ALA A 35 7.81 12.61 8.09
CA ALA A 35 8.33 13.97 7.87
C ALA A 35 9.81 13.97 7.43
N GLN A 36 10.65 13.12 8.04
CA GLN A 36 12.05 12.96 7.63
C GLN A 36 12.22 12.45 6.20
N ARG A 37 11.31 11.57 5.74
CA ARG A 37 11.33 11.02 4.38
C ARG A 37 10.79 12.02 3.36
N LEU A 38 9.84 12.86 3.75
CA LEU A 38 9.35 14.00 2.99
C LEU A 38 10.45 15.03 2.76
N VAL A 39 11.19 15.40 3.81
CA VAL A 39 12.34 16.32 3.73
C VAL A 39 13.48 15.73 2.87
N LYS A 40 13.70 14.41 2.92
CA LYS A 40 14.67 13.76 2.01
C LYS A 40 14.17 13.74 0.57
N ALA A 41 12.87 13.51 0.34
CA ALA A 41 12.28 13.50 -0.99
C ALA A 41 12.31 14.89 -1.65
N SER A 42 12.04 15.96 -0.89
CA SER A 42 12.11 17.34 -1.38
C SER A 42 13.54 17.76 -1.75
N LYS A 43 14.54 17.33 -0.96
CA LYS A 43 15.96 17.53 -1.29
C LYS A 43 16.39 16.83 -2.59
N VAL A 44 15.83 15.65 -2.88
CA VAL A 44 16.21 14.86 -4.06
C VAL A 44 15.48 15.31 -5.33
N LYS A 45 14.19 15.68 -5.24
CA LYS A 45 13.39 16.05 -6.41
C LYS A 45 13.32 17.55 -6.70
N LYS A 46 13.86 18.43 -5.83
CA LYS A 46 13.70 19.90 -5.87
C LYS A 46 12.24 20.41 -5.81
N GLU A 47 11.26 19.50 -5.80
CA GLU A 47 9.83 19.80 -5.74
C GLU A 47 9.22 19.05 -4.54
N MET A 48 8.39 19.74 -3.76
CA MET A 48 7.66 19.12 -2.64
C MET A 48 6.55 18.22 -3.20
N PRO A 49 6.45 16.94 -2.76
CA PRO A 49 5.31 16.11 -3.14
C PRO A 49 4.00 16.78 -2.69
N LYS A 50 2.95 16.70 -3.51
CA LYS A 50 1.61 17.26 -3.19
C LYS A 50 1.14 16.76 -1.82
N GLY A 51 0.79 17.68 -0.92
CA GLY A 51 0.45 17.38 0.49
C GLY A 51 1.64 17.28 1.45
N GLY A 52 2.87 17.50 0.97
CA GLY A 52 4.07 17.47 1.80
C GLY A 52 4.35 18.75 2.57
N SER A 53 3.84 19.91 2.13
CA SER A 53 4.08 21.20 2.80
C SER A 53 3.46 21.22 4.20
N THR A 54 2.19 20.83 4.29
CA THR A 54 1.41 20.81 5.55
C THR A 54 2.02 19.91 6.62
N VAL A 55 2.68 18.82 6.20
CA VAL A 55 3.33 17.85 7.09
C VAL A 55 4.68 18.34 7.60
N VAL A 56 5.40 19.15 6.83
CA VAL A 56 6.71 19.70 7.25
C VAL A 56 6.50 20.92 8.15
N ASP A 57 5.46 21.71 7.90
CA ASP A 57 5.15 22.92 8.67
C ASP A 57 4.48 22.62 10.03
N ASN A 58 3.72 21.52 10.15
CA ASN A 58 3.01 21.14 11.38
C ASN A 58 3.44 19.79 11.94
N ALA A 59 4.74 19.45 11.93
CA ALA A 59 5.23 18.13 12.36
C ALA A 59 4.88 17.69 13.81
N GLN A 60 4.35 18.60 14.64
CA GLN A 60 3.99 18.39 16.04
C GLN A 60 2.48 18.23 16.32
N ALA A 61 1.59 18.41 15.33
CA ALA A 61 0.15 18.30 15.56
C ALA A 61 -0.34 16.84 15.43
N ASP A 62 -1.24 16.41 16.31
CA ASP A 62 -1.80 15.05 16.28
C ASP A 62 -2.65 14.77 15.02
N ASP A 63 -3.09 15.81 14.31
CA ASP A 63 -3.96 15.74 13.13
C ASP A 63 -3.20 15.73 11.78
N VAL A 64 -1.88 15.53 11.79
CA VAL A 64 -1.07 15.59 10.56
C VAL A 64 -1.35 14.39 9.65
N GLN A 65 -1.97 14.66 8.50
CA GLN A 65 -2.23 13.65 7.49
C GLN A 65 -0.99 13.41 6.63
N TYR A 66 -0.42 12.22 6.76
CA TYR A 66 0.80 11.83 6.04
C TYR A 66 0.47 11.23 4.67
N PRO A 67 1.17 11.65 3.60
CA PRO A 67 1.03 11.00 2.31
C PRO A 67 1.56 9.56 2.35
N CYS A 68 1.04 8.74 1.44
CA CYS A 68 1.40 7.32 1.31
C CYS A 68 2.31 7.10 0.11
N LEU A 69 3.39 6.33 0.29
CA LEU A 69 4.26 5.85 -0.77
C LEU A 69 3.86 4.42 -1.13
N VAL A 70 3.43 4.22 -2.38
CA VAL A 70 3.11 2.90 -2.92
C VAL A 70 4.15 2.53 -3.96
N ARG A 71 4.63 1.28 -3.91
CA ARG A 71 5.62 0.75 -4.84
C ARG A 71 5.22 -0.65 -5.27
N ALA A 72 5.24 -0.92 -6.56
CA ALA A 72 5.03 -2.26 -7.09
C ALA A 72 6.24 -2.70 -7.92
N VAL A 73 6.57 -3.98 -7.83
CA VAL A 73 7.71 -4.58 -8.52
C VAL A 73 7.27 -5.87 -9.19
N TYR A 74 7.52 -5.95 -10.49
CA TYR A 74 7.42 -7.19 -11.26
C TYR A 74 8.74 -7.44 -11.98
N LYS A 75 9.50 -8.44 -11.50
CA LYS A 75 10.84 -8.79 -12.00
C LYS A 75 11.78 -7.55 -12.04
N LYS A 76 12.06 -7.03 -13.23
CA LYS A 76 12.93 -5.86 -13.47
C LYS A 76 12.16 -4.53 -13.48
N ASN A 77 10.85 -4.56 -13.67
CA ASN A 77 10.01 -3.36 -13.77
C ASN A 77 9.59 -2.90 -12.37
N LYS A 78 9.85 -1.64 -12.05
CA LYS A 78 9.58 -1.03 -10.75
C LYS A 78 8.84 0.29 -10.94
N ILE A 79 7.68 0.40 -10.28
CA ILE A 79 6.81 1.57 -10.33
C ILE A 79 6.59 2.11 -8.91
N SER A 80 6.49 3.43 -8.78
CA SER A 80 6.20 4.16 -7.54
C SER A 80 5.14 5.21 -7.76
N THR A 81 4.35 5.46 -6.72
CA THR A 81 3.49 6.65 -6.61
C THR A 81 3.52 7.20 -5.20
N ILE A 82 3.36 8.51 -5.11
CA ILE A 82 3.11 9.23 -3.86
C ILE A 82 1.67 9.70 -3.93
N ILE A 83 0.89 9.39 -2.90
CA ILE A 83 -0.53 9.70 -2.82
C ILE A 83 -0.73 10.69 -1.69
N ALA A 84 -1.37 11.81 -2.02
CA ALA A 84 -1.81 12.80 -1.05
C ALA A 84 -2.95 12.22 -0.19
N PRO A 85 -3.10 12.67 1.07
CA PRO A 85 -4.17 12.19 1.93
C PRO A 85 -5.58 12.45 1.36
N ASP A 86 -5.77 13.57 0.66
CA ASP A 86 -7.07 13.98 0.11
C ASP A 86 -7.61 13.01 -0.96
N ASP A 87 -6.71 12.44 -1.78
CA ASP A 87 -7.06 11.51 -2.85
C ASP A 87 -6.90 10.03 -2.45
N PHE A 88 -6.57 9.77 -1.18
CA PHE A 88 -6.28 8.40 -0.71
C PHE A 88 -7.49 7.48 -0.80
N ASP A 89 -8.69 7.98 -0.48
CA ASP A 89 -9.91 7.17 -0.52
C ASP A 89 -10.26 6.70 -1.94
N ARG A 90 -10.14 7.61 -2.93
CA ARG A 90 -10.34 7.28 -4.35
C ARG A 90 -9.35 6.22 -4.83
N PHE A 91 -8.08 6.39 -4.45
CA PHE A 91 -7.04 5.42 -4.76
C PHE A 91 -7.32 4.06 -4.11
N GLN A 92 -7.74 4.04 -2.84
CA GLN A 92 -8.06 2.82 -2.11
C GLN A 92 -9.20 2.03 -2.77
N ASN A 93 -10.25 2.73 -3.22
CA ASN A 93 -11.38 2.11 -3.92
C ASN A 93 -10.93 1.48 -5.25
N ALA A 94 -10.18 2.22 -6.08
CA ALA A 94 -9.65 1.70 -7.35
C ALA A 94 -8.68 0.52 -7.12
N TYR A 95 -7.76 0.65 -6.16
CA TYR A 95 -6.79 -0.38 -5.81
C TYR A 95 -7.46 -1.66 -5.29
N SER A 96 -8.48 -1.55 -4.44
CA SER A 96 -9.21 -2.71 -3.93
C SER A 96 -9.96 -3.47 -5.02
N THR A 97 -10.51 -2.76 -6.00
CA THR A 97 -11.21 -3.33 -7.15
C THR A 97 -10.27 -4.17 -8.00
N ILE A 98 -9.07 -3.64 -8.27
CA ILE A 98 -8.04 -4.32 -9.05
C ILE A 98 -7.55 -5.59 -8.34
N ILE A 99 -7.23 -5.50 -7.05
CA ILE A 99 -6.80 -6.65 -6.27
C ILE A 99 -7.84 -7.76 -6.28
N ARG A 100 -9.11 -7.42 -6.07
CA ARG A 100 -10.21 -8.39 -6.09
C ARG A 100 -10.39 -9.03 -7.48
N ALA A 101 -10.17 -8.26 -8.55
CA ALA A 101 -10.28 -8.76 -9.92
C ALA A 101 -9.16 -9.74 -10.29
N TYR A 102 -7.94 -9.55 -9.79
CA TYR A 102 -6.77 -10.35 -10.20
C TYR A 102 -6.35 -11.45 -9.20
N MET A 103 -6.81 -11.43 -7.94
CA MET A 103 -6.54 -12.48 -6.94
C MET A 103 -7.66 -13.53 -6.86
N ASP A 104 -8.12 -14.01 -8.01
CA ASP A 104 -9.21 -14.96 -8.19
C ASP A 104 -8.77 -16.44 -8.13
N THR A 105 -7.49 -16.72 -8.34
CA THR A 105 -6.92 -18.08 -8.44
C THR A 105 -6.65 -18.77 -7.10
N LEU A 106 -6.98 -18.14 -5.97
CA LEU A 106 -6.75 -18.72 -4.66
C LEU A 106 -7.78 -19.83 -4.38
N LYS A 107 -7.32 -20.93 -3.76
CA LYS A 107 -8.22 -21.98 -3.27
C LYS A 107 -9.23 -21.38 -2.31
N LYS A 108 -10.52 -21.59 -2.59
CA LYS A 108 -11.59 -21.18 -1.69
C LYS A 108 -11.37 -21.90 -0.36
N LYS A 109 -11.42 -21.15 0.74
CA LYS A 109 -11.42 -21.75 2.07
C LYS A 109 -12.71 -22.54 2.20
N ASP A 110 -12.61 -23.87 2.31
CA ASP A 110 -13.73 -24.71 2.70
C ASP A 110 -14.21 -24.22 4.06
N ARG A 111 -15.37 -23.56 4.08
CA ARG A 111 -16.11 -23.35 5.32
C ARG A 111 -16.66 -24.71 5.71
N SER A 112 -15.83 -25.56 6.30
CA SER A 112 -16.37 -26.64 7.11
C SER A 112 -17.28 -25.97 8.14
N LYS A 113 -18.56 -26.35 8.14
CA LYS A 113 -19.48 -25.98 9.20
C LYS A 113 -18.89 -26.53 10.48
N LYS A 114 -18.11 -25.73 11.21
CA LYS A 114 -17.95 -25.96 12.63
C LYS A 114 -19.31 -25.63 13.22
N SER A 115 -20.03 -26.71 13.54
CA SER A 115 -21.11 -26.71 14.52
C SER A 115 -20.73 -25.81 15.70
N ALA A 116 -21.73 -25.09 16.20
CA ALA A 116 -21.66 -24.33 17.44
C ALA A 116 -20.86 -25.11 18.48
N ASP A 117 -19.65 -24.63 18.79
CA ASP A 117 -18.91 -24.75 20.04
C ASP A 117 -17.46 -24.29 19.82
N GLY A 118 -17.07 -23.23 20.53
CA GLY A 118 -15.67 -22.85 20.73
C GLY A 118 -14.99 -22.06 19.59
N CYS A 119 -15.11 -20.74 19.64
CA CYS A 119 -14.24 -19.83 18.89
C CYS A 119 -12.86 -19.79 19.57
N VAL A 120 -11.92 -20.65 19.18
CA VAL A 120 -10.50 -20.50 19.54
C VAL A 120 -9.84 -19.69 18.42
N PHE A 121 -9.65 -18.40 18.69
CA PHE A 121 -8.79 -17.53 17.88
C PHE A 121 -7.35 -18.01 18.00
N ALA A 122 -6.77 -18.49 16.90
CA ALA A 122 -5.33 -18.69 16.79
C ALA A 122 -4.67 -17.34 16.56
N ASN A 123 -4.37 -16.62 17.64
CA ASN A 123 -3.39 -15.53 17.67
C ASN A 123 -2.60 -15.67 18.99
N GLY A 124 -1.57 -16.51 18.96
CA GLY A 124 -0.56 -16.55 20.00
C GLY A 124 0.39 -15.36 19.84
N TRP A 125 -0.04 -14.16 20.24
CA TRP A 125 0.87 -13.06 20.51
C TRP A 125 1.32 -13.23 21.97
N LYS A 126 2.50 -13.82 22.19
CA LYS A 126 3.12 -13.77 23.52
C LYS A 126 3.55 -12.32 23.78
N SER A 127 2.70 -11.58 24.47
CA SER A 127 3.11 -10.44 25.26
C SER A 127 3.83 -10.97 26.50
N GLY A 128 5.15 -10.76 26.59
CA GLY A 128 5.87 -10.68 27.86
C GLY A 128 6.57 -9.33 27.84
N SER A 129 6.01 -8.31 28.49
CA SER A 129 6.14 -7.99 29.92
C SER A 129 7.58 -7.75 30.35
N ILE A 130 7.91 -6.46 30.46
CA ILE A 130 8.62 -5.81 31.59
C ILE A 130 9.42 -6.76 32.49
N TRP A 131 10.74 -6.60 32.45
CA TRP A 131 11.63 -6.35 33.60
C TRP A 131 12.70 -5.35 33.14
#